data_AF-A0A7J6N938-F1
#
_entry.id   AF-A0A7J6N938-F1
#
_cell.length_a   1.000
_cell.length_b   1.000
_cell.length_c   1.000
_cell.angle_alpha   90.00
_cell.angle_beta   90.00
_cell.angle_gamma   90.00
#
_symmetry.space_group_name_H-M   'P 1'
#
loop_
_entity.id
_entity.type
_entity.pdbx_description
1 polymer ?
#
loop_
_entity_poly.entity_id
_entity_poly.type
_entity_poly.pdbx_seq_one_letter_code
_entity_poly.pdbx_strand_id
1 'polypeptide(L)'
;IPWMVLVNECWLADVGGVNRQSQVVIVMEMVDGFTLSQYLQKVANPRGRMRLENSDDEEEPRVPAKTIYRWLSQILVSLVVMHKNRVIHRDLKTDNILITRDLRMAKVCDFSVARVIDRKGGLLTGYVGTPNYAAPEVLTGRVYDTSCDMWSLGCCLHEMLTLKQCFKGPPLKILKQIQKGIIPPLPDDVDSSLDMMCHR
;
A
#
# COMPACT_ATOMS: atom_id res chain seq x y z
N ILE A 1 4.50 20.91 -1.52
CA ILE A 1 4.38 19.82 -0.52
C ILE A 1 5.26 18.66 -0.99
N PRO A 2 6.44 18.40 -0.40
CA PRO A 2 7.47 17.52 -0.99
C PRO A 2 7.24 16.00 -0.85
N TRP A 3 6.18 15.57 -0.17
CA TRP A 3 5.99 14.17 0.25
C TRP A 3 4.86 13.42 -0.48
N MET A 4 4.02 14.13 -1.23
CA MET A 4 3.09 13.49 -2.17
C MET A 4 3.70 13.57 -3.57
N VAL A 5 3.66 12.45 -4.30
CA VAL A 5 3.79 12.47 -5.76
C VAL A 5 2.46 13.01 -6.31
N LEU A 6 2.19 14.27 -6.02
CA LEU A 6 1.11 15.01 -6.64
C LEU A 6 1.74 15.93 -7.68
N VAL A 7 1.09 15.91 -8.84
CA VAL A 7 1.29 16.77 -10.00
C VAL A 7 1.51 18.20 -9.51
N ASN A 8 2.76 18.66 -9.47
CA ASN A 8 3.00 20.07 -9.13
C ASN A 8 2.61 20.96 -10.31
N GLU A 9 2.64 20.46 -11.55
CA GLU A 9 2.12 21.14 -12.73
C GLU A 9 1.60 20.16 -13.78
N CYS A 10 0.29 20.21 -14.06
CA CYS A 10 -0.31 19.45 -15.15
C CYS A 10 -0.02 20.20 -16.45
N TRP A 11 1.10 19.90 -17.11
CA TRP A 11 1.35 20.41 -18.45
C TRP A 11 0.51 19.60 -19.43
N LEU A 12 -0.58 20.21 -19.92
CA LEU A 12 -1.23 19.78 -21.15
C LEU A 12 -0.26 20.06 -22.30
N ALA A 13 0.61 19.11 -22.62
CA ALA A 13 1.41 19.18 -23.82
C ALA A 13 0.51 18.85 -25.01
N ASP A 14 0.10 19.88 -25.76
CA ASP A 14 -0.42 19.70 -27.11
C ASP A 14 0.76 19.32 -28.01
N VAL A 15 0.94 18.02 -28.24
CA VAL A 15 1.97 17.51 -29.15
C VAL A 15 1.45 17.72 -30.56
N GLY A 16 1.53 18.97 -31.04
CA GLY A 16 1.07 19.40 -32.34
C GLY A 16 1.67 18.56 -33.46
N GLY A 17 0.83 17.75 -34.08
CA GLY A 17 1.13 16.96 -35.26
C GLY A 17 -0.19 16.49 -35.87
N VAL A 18 -0.49 17.03 -37.05
CA VAL A 18 -1.71 16.76 -37.83
C VAL A 18 -2.01 15.26 -37.78
N ASN A 19 -3.12 14.90 -37.11
CA ASN A 19 -3.65 13.55 -36.86
C ASN A 19 -3.18 12.89 -35.54
N ARG A 20 -3.88 13.07 -34.39
CA ARG A 20 -3.82 12.17 -33.21
C ARG A 20 -4.83 12.51 -32.10
N GLN A 21 -5.38 11.47 -31.47
CA GLN A 21 -6.22 11.53 -30.26
C GLN A 21 -5.56 12.38 -29.16
N SER A 22 -6.32 13.28 -28.53
CA SER A 22 -5.86 14.03 -27.36
C SER A 22 -5.43 13.06 -26.26
N GLN A 23 -4.13 12.95 -26.01
CA GLN A 23 -3.60 12.18 -24.89
C GLN A 23 -3.46 13.09 -23.67
N VAL A 24 -4.05 12.69 -22.56
CA VAL A 24 -3.83 13.33 -21.26
C VAL A 24 -2.59 12.69 -20.63
N VAL A 25 -1.58 13.50 -20.34
CA VAL A 25 -0.34 13.07 -19.68
C VAL A 25 -0.24 13.77 -18.33
N ILE A 26 0.17 13.02 -17.31
CA ILE A 26 0.39 13.54 -15.96
C ILE A 26 1.88 13.48 -15.67
N VAL A 27 2.50 14.64 -15.43
CA VAL A 27 3.91 14.74 -15.03
C VAL A 27 4.01 14.71 -13.51
N MET A 28 4.87 13.83 -13.00
CA MET A 28 5.02 13.54 -11.58
C MET A 28 6.48 13.57 -11.17
N GLU A 29 6.76 13.78 -9.88
CA GLU A 29 8.10 13.57 -9.33
C GLU A 29 8.55 12.12 -9.58
N MET A 30 9.74 11.95 -10.14
CA MET A 30 10.34 10.63 -10.32
C MET A 30 10.97 10.16 -9.01
N VAL A 31 10.55 9.00 -8.51
CA VAL A 31 11.19 8.34 -7.38
C VAL A 31 12.22 7.36 -7.90
N ASP A 32 13.51 7.67 -7.73
CA ASP A 32 14.58 6.76 -8.13
C ASP A 32 14.62 5.56 -7.17
N GLY A 33 13.96 4.47 -7.55
CA GLY A 33 13.67 3.37 -6.65
C GLY A 33 12.77 2.30 -7.26
N PHE A 34 11.93 1.69 -6.42
CA PHE A 34 11.03 0.59 -6.78
C PHE A 34 9.76 0.65 -5.92
N THR A 35 8.76 -0.16 -6.25
CA THR A 35 7.60 -0.31 -5.36
C THR A 35 7.99 -1.12 -4.11
N LEU A 36 7.30 -0.90 -3.00
CA LEU A 36 7.48 -1.69 -1.79
C LEU A 36 7.21 -3.18 -2.07
N SER A 37 6.21 -3.51 -2.90
CA SER A 37 5.95 -4.88 -3.37
C SER A 37 7.18 -5.51 -4.04
N GLN A 38 7.83 -4.79 -4.96
CA GLN A 38 9.06 -5.25 -5.62
C GLN A 38 10.22 -5.43 -4.63
N TYR A 39 10.33 -4.57 -3.62
CA TYR A 39 11.33 -4.71 -2.57
C TYR A 39 11.10 -5.98 -1.74
N LEU A 40 9.87 -6.18 -1.25
CA LEU A 40 9.51 -7.31 -0.40
C LEU A 40 9.73 -8.64 -1.14
N GLN A 41 9.42 -8.70 -2.43
CA GLN A 41 9.71 -9.86 -3.28
C GLN A 41 11.22 -10.14 -3.39
N LYS A 42 12.06 -9.12 -3.51
CA LYS A 42 13.53 -9.27 -3.53
C LYS A 42 14.07 -9.78 -2.20
N VAL A 43 13.53 -9.30 -1.08
CA VAL A 43 13.90 -9.79 0.26
C VAL A 43 13.46 -11.23 0.45
N ALA A 44 12.24 -11.58 0.02
CA ALA A 44 11.70 -12.94 0.11
C ALA A 44 12.46 -13.95 -0.76
N ASN A 45 13.09 -13.49 -1.84
CA ASN A 45 13.86 -14.32 -2.76
C ASN A 45 15.22 -13.68 -3.14
N PRO A 46 16.22 -13.68 -2.23
CA PRO A 46 17.47 -12.95 -2.42
C PRO A 46 18.35 -13.41 -3.60
N ARG A 47 18.13 -14.63 -4.12
CA ARG A 47 19.04 -15.28 -5.09
C ARG A 47 18.40 -16.16 -6.16
N GLY A 48 17.07 -16.20 -6.32
CA GLY A 48 16.43 -17.17 -7.24
C GLY A 48 16.76 -18.63 -6.91
N ARG A 49 17.26 -18.91 -5.70
CA ARG A 49 17.76 -20.22 -5.29
C ARG A 49 16.58 -21.16 -5.04
N MET A 50 16.60 -22.32 -5.69
CA MET A 50 16.02 -23.53 -5.09
C MET A 50 16.65 -23.69 -3.71
N ARG A 51 15.80 -23.77 -2.66
CA ARG A 51 16.22 -24.04 -1.29
C ARG A 51 16.94 -25.40 -1.31
N LEU A 52 18.26 -25.41 -1.13
CA LEU A 52 18.97 -26.65 -0.78
C LEU A 52 18.63 -26.89 0.70
N GLU A 53 18.00 -28.01 1.01
CA GLU A 53 17.37 -28.29 2.31
C GLU A 53 18.36 -28.44 3.49
N ASN A 54 19.64 -28.13 3.35
CA ASN A 54 20.68 -28.53 4.30
C ASN A 54 21.64 -27.40 4.72
N SER A 55 21.13 -26.30 5.26
CA SER A 55 21.96 -25.37 6.05
C SER A 55 21.10 -24.69 7.13
N ASP A 56 21.22 -25.18 8.36
CA ASP A 56 20.46 -24.75 9.54
C ASP A 56 20.81 -23.33 10.05
N ASP A 57 21.74 -22.64 9.38
CA ASP A 57 22.30 -21.35 9.81
C ASP A 57 21.90 -20.13 8.95
N GLU A 58 21.05 -20.29 7.92
CA GLU A 58 20.57 -19.13 7.14
C GLU A 58 19.38 -18.46 7.85
N GLU A 59 19.63 -17.31 8.47
CA GLU A 59 18.64 -16.41 9.09
C GLU A 59 17.46 -16.15 8.13
N GLU A 60 16.22 -16.34 8.60
CA GLU A 60 15.05 -16.18 7.74
C GLU A 60 14.99 -14.77 7.12
N PRO A 61 14.63 -14.66 5.83
CA PRO A 61 14.56 -13.37 5.15
C PRO A 61 13.51 -12.48 5.83
N ARG A 62 13.93 -11.27 6.22
CA ARG A 62 13.07 -10.29 6.91
C ARG A 62 13.49 -8.86 6.61
N VAL A 63 12.53 -7.94 6.75
CA VAL A 63 12.82 -6.50 6.71
C VAL A 63 13.23 -6.05 8.12
N PRO A 64 14.34 -5.31 8.29
CA PRO A 64 14.72 -4.80 9.61
C PRO A 64 13.62 -3.91 10.23
N ALA A 65 13.30 -4.12 11.50
CA ALA A 65 12.22 -3.38 12.19
C ALA A 65 12.40 -1.86 12.09
N LYS A 66 13.62 -1.35 12.24
CA LYS A 66 13.93 0.08 12.07
C LYS A 66 13.53 0.63 10.69
N THR A 67 13.64 -0.19 9.66
CA THR A 67 13.22 0.17 8.29
C THR A 67 11.70 0.16 8.16
N ILE A 68 11.01 -0.84 8.76
CA ILE A 68 9.55 -0.89 8.82
C ILE A 68 9.00 0.36 9.51
N TYR A 69 9.47 0.71 10.72
CA TYR A 69 9.04 1.91 11.42
C TYR A 69 9.25 3.19 10.60
N ARG A 70 10.38 3.29 9.89
CA ARG A 70 10.69 4.44 9.04
C ARG A 70 9.67 4.61 7.91
N TRP A 71 9.36 3.53 7.19
CA TRP A 71 8.40 3.59 6.08
C TRP A 71 6.98 3.78 6.59
N LEU A 72 6.58 3.04 7.62
CA LEU A 72 5.27 3.17 8.26
C LEU A 72 5.00 4.61 8.70
N SER A 73 5.97 5.26 9.34
CA SER A 73 5.85 6.67 9.77
C SER A 73 5.61 7.62 8.60
N GLN A 74 6.31 7.43 7.47
CA GLN A 74 6.17 8.29 6.28
C GLN A 74 4.84 8.06 5.55
N ILE A 75 4.38 6.81 5.49
CA ILE A 75 3.07 6.48 4.92
C ILE A 75 1.96 7.07 5.80
N LEU A 76 2.05 6.94 7.12
CA LEU A 76 1.11 7.56 8.06
C LEU A 76 1.06 9.08 7.92
N VAL A 77 2.21 9.75 7.79
CA VAL A 77 2.24 11.20 7.54
C VAL A 77 1.50 11.55 6.24
N SER A 78 1.69 10.76 5.18
CA SER A 78 1.00 10.95 3.91
C SER A 78 -0.52 10.81 4.06
N LEU A 79 -0.98 9.75 4.74
CA LEU A 79 -2.40 9.52 5.01
C LEU A 79 -3.00 10.62 5.88
N VAL A 80 -2.31 11.07 6.94
CA VAL A 80 -2.76 12.18 7.79
C VAL A 80 -3.01 13.43 6.94
N VAL A 81 -2.12 13.75 6.00
CA VAL A 81 -2.32 14.91 5.15
C VAL A 81 -3.48 14.69 4.17
N MET A 82 -3.56 13.53 3.52
CA MET A 82 -4.67 13.19 2.62
C MET A 82 -6.02 13.29 3.33
N HIS A 83 -6.16 12.63 4.48
CA HIS A 83 -7.39 12.56 5.25
C HIS A 83 -7.79 13.92 5.82
N LYS A 84 -6.83 14.76 6.27
CA LYS A 84 -7.09 16.16 6.64
C LYS A 84 -7.63 16.99 5.47
N ASN A 85 -7.18 16.71 4.25
CA ASN A 85 -7.69 17.32 3.03
C ASN A 85 -8.88 16.56 2.42
N ARG A 86 -9.44 15.59 3.16
CA ARG A 86 -10.61 14.78 2.79
C ARG A 86 -10.41 13.96 1.51
N VAL A 87 -9.17 13.62 1.20
CA VAL A 87 -8.82 12.69 0.13
C VAL A 87 -8.71 11.30 0.73
N ILE A 88 -9.48 10.34 0.20
CA ILE A 88 -9.32 8.92 0.48
C ILE A 88 -8.54 8.29 -0.68
N HIS A 89 -7.54 7.45 -0.40
CA HIS A 89 -6.74 6.78 -1.42
C HIS A 89 -7.52 5.66 -2.12
N ARG A 90 -8.17 4.77 -1.34
CA ARG A 90 -9.00 3.64 -1.81
C ARG A 90 -8.29 2.52 -2.58
N ASP A 91 -6.98 2.59 -2.75
CA ASP A 91 -6.15 1.50 -3.31
C ASP A 91 -4.73 1.58 -2.72
N LEU A 92 -4.64 1.84 -1.41
CA LEU A 92 -3.36 1.79 -0.72
C LEU A 92 -2.89 0.32 -0.67
N LYS A 93 -1.73 0.05 -1.24
CA LYS A 93 -1.11 -1.28 -1.28
C LYS A 93 0.40 -1.15 -1.46
N THR A 94 1.13 -2.23 -1.26
CA THR A 94 2.58 -2.25 -1.42
C THR A 94 3.05 -1.93 -2.85
N ASP A 95 2.22 -2.14 -3.87
CA ASP A 95 2.50 -1.70 -5.25
C ASP A 95 2.39 -0.18 -5.43
N ASN A 96 1.57 0.49 -4.61
CA ASN A 96 1.29 1.93 -4.67
C ASN A 96 2.10 2.73 -3.64
N ILE A 97 3.19 2.13 -3.14
CA ILE A 97 4.16 2.76 -2.26
C ILE A 97 5.53 2.65 -2.94
N LEU A 98 6.14 3.78 -3.27
CA LEU A 98 7.46 3.86 -3.87
C LEU A 98 8.52 4.04 -2.78
N ILE A 99 9.59 3.26 -2.88
CA ILE A 99 10.74 3.29 -1.98
C ILE A 99 11.96 3.75 -2.75
N THR A 100 12.71 4.72 -2.24
CA THR A 100 13.96 5.19 -2.86
C THR A 100 15.05 4.12 -2.80
N ARG A 101 16.00 4.12 -3.74
CA ARG A 101 17.11 3.15 -3.78
C ARG A 101 17.90 3.06 -2.47
N ASP A 102 18.07 4.18 -1.77
CA ASP A 102 18.76 4.26 -0.48
C ASP A 102 17.92 3.76 0.71
N LEU A 103 16.68 3.32 0.45
CA LEU A 103 15.70 2.82 1.42
C LEU A 103 15.27 3.86 2.48
N ARG A 104 15.59 5.14 2.29
CA ARG A 104 15.32 6.18 3.29
C ARG A 104 13.92 6.75 3.18
N MET A 105 13.35 6.80 1.98
CA MET A 105 12.05 7.42 1.75
C MET A 105 11.01 6.43 1.23
N ALA A 106 9.78 6.58 1.75
CA ALA A 106 8.59 5.92 1.24
C ALA A 106 7.58 6.99 0.80
N LYS A 107 7.04 6.87 -0.41
CA LYS A 107 6.06 7.80 -0.97
C LYS A 107 4.83 7.04 -1.46
N VAL A 108 3.65 7.48 -1.06
CA VAL A 108 2.38 6.96 -1.58
C VAL A 108 2.13 7.53 -2.98
N CYS A 109 1.73 6.68 -3.92
CA CYS A 109 1.46 7.03 -5.32
C CYS A 109 0.17 6.38 -5.84
N ASP A 110 -0.17 6.67 -7.10
CA ASP A 110 -1.37 6.15 -7.79
C ASP A 110 -2.71 6.54 -7.14
N PHE A 111 -3.17 7.73 -7.51
CA PHE A 111 -4.45 8.30 -7.08
C PHE A 111 -5.57 8.04 -8.10
N SER A 112 -5.42 7.07 -8.99
CA SER A 112 -6.37 6.79 -10.09
C SER A 112 -7.79 6.55 -9.59
N VAL A 113 -7.92 5.92 -8.41
CA VAL A 113 -9.20 5.70 -7.73
C VAL A 113 -9.34 6.54 -6.47
N ALA A 114 -8.49 7.53 -6.21
CA ALA A 114 -8.65 8.40 -5.05
C ALA A 114 -9.92 9.26 -5.16
N ARG A 115 -10.47 9.71 -4.03
CA ARG A 115 -11.68 10.55 -4.03
C ARG A 115 -11.70 11.57 -2.91
N VAL A 116 -12.17 12.78 -3.23
CA VAL A 116 -12.46 13.82 -2.24
C VAL A 116 -13.86 13.59 -1.66
N ILE A 117 -13.97 13.53 -0.34
CA ILE A 117 -15.25 13.48 0.37
C ILE A 117 -15.85 14.89 0.42
N ASP A 118 -17.07 15.08 -0.06
CA ASP A 118 -17.79 16.35 0.01
C ASP A 118 -18.00 16.80 1.47
N ARG A 119 -18.08 18.12 1.69
CA ARG A 119 -18.37 18.79 2.97
C ARG A 119 -19.65 18.31 3.66
N LYS A 120 -20.57 17.70 2.92
CA LYS A 120 -21.79 17.08 3.46
C LYS A 120 -21.59 15.68 4.04
N GLY A 121 -20.35 15.19 4.16
CA GLY A 121 -20.06 13.86 4.70
C GLY A 121 -20.39 12.77 3.69
N GLY A 122 -19.95 12.94 2.44
CA GLY A 122 -20.26 12.03 1.33
C GLY A 122 -19.69 10.62 1.54
N LEU A 123 -20.49 9.77 2.17
CA LEU A 123 -20.26 8.34 2.31
C LEU A 123 -20.08 7.70 0.93
N LEU A 124 -18.99 6.96 0.73
CA LEU A 124 -18.71 6.30 -0.54
C LEU A 124 -19.32 4.91 -0.56
N THR A 125 -19.81 4.49 -1.72
CA THR A 125 -20.33 3.13 -1.95
C THR A 125 -19.64 2.50 -3.15
N GLY A 126 -19.81 1.20 -3.30
CA GLY A 126 -19.23 0.43 -4.41
C GLY A 126 -17.79 0.00 -4.17
N TYR A 127 -17.47 -1.16 -4.73
CA TYR A 127 -16.17 -1.79 -4.64
C TYR A 127 -15.18 -1.17 -5.65
N VAL A 128 -14.02 -0.73 -5.15
CA VAL A 128 -12.89 -0.21 -5.94
C VAL A 128 -11.58 -0.69 -5.33
N GLY A 129 -10.49 -0.63 -6.12
CA GLY A 129 -9.15 -1.00 -5.67
C GLY A 129 -8.91 -2.52 -5.67
N THR A 130 -7.87 -2.94 -4.95
CA THR A 130 -7.36 -4.31 -4.96
C THR A 130 -7.94 -5.11 -3.79
N PRO A 131 -8.59 -6.28 -4.01
CA PRO A 131 -9.37 -6.95 -2.96
C PRO A 131 -8.56 -7.36 -1.73
N ASN A 132 -7.28 -7.69 -1.93
CA ASN A 132 -6.38 -8.19 -0.90
C ASN A 132 -6.07 -7.17 0.21
N TYR A 133 -6.30 -5.88 -0.07
CA TYR A 133 -6.06 -4.77 0.87
C TYR A 133 -7.35 -4.04 1.25
N ALA A 134 -8.50 -4.47 0.69
CA ALA A 134 -9.78 -3.78 0.87
C ALA A 134 -10.41 -4.13 2.22
N ALA A 135 -10.90 -3.10 2.90
CA ALA A 135 -11.64 -3.25 4.14
C ALA A 135 -12.96 -4.02 3.94
N PRO A 136 -13.49 -4.71 4.97
CA PRO A 136 -14.72 -5.50 4.84
C PRO A 136 -15.93 -4.68 4.37
N GLU A 137 -16.04 -3.42 4.79
CA GLU A 137 -17.07 -2.49 4.35
C GLU A 137 -16.95 -2.14 2.85
N VAL A 138 -15.72 -2.02 2.33
CA VAL A 138 -15.46 -1.79 0.90
C VAL A 138 -15.81 -3.05 0.09
N LEU A 139 -15.39 -4.23 0.57
CA LEU A 139 -15.68 -5.53 -0.07
C LEU A 139 -17.18 -5.84 -0.13
N THR A 140 -17.94 -5.35 0.85
CA THR A 140 -19.40 -5.54 0.92
C THR A 140 -20.17 -4.40 0.25
N GLY A 141 -19.49 -3.44 -0.36
CA GLY A 141 -20.10 -2.28 -1.01
C GLY A 141 -20.86 -1.37 -0.05
N ARG A 142 -20.61 -1.50 1.25
CA ARG A 142 -21.18 -0.63 2.28
C ARG A 142 -20.57 0.76 2.16
N VAL A 143 -21.17 1.67 2.89
CA VAL A 143 -20.62 2.98 3.14
C VAL A 143 -19.24 2.87 3.80
N TYR A 144 -18.26 3.62 3.30
CA TYR A 144 -16.93 3.73 3.90
C TYR A 144 -16.39 5.16 3.88
N ASP A 145 -15.39 5.41 4.73
CA ASP A 145 -14.69 6.68 4.91
C ASP A 145 -13.16 6.48 4.90
N THR A 146 -12.40 7.44 5.45
CA THR A 146 -10.94 7.39 5.51
C THR A 146 -10.37 6.18 6.26
N SER A 147 -11.16 5.54 7.13
CA SER A 147 -10.72 4.35 7.88
C SER A 147 -10.40 3.15 6.99
N CYS A 148 -10.94 3.08 5.77
CA CYS A 148 -10.62 2.01 4.84
C CYS A 148 -9.14 2.04 4.40
N ASP A 149 -8.53 3.23 4.29
CA ASP A 149 -7.09 3.35 4.02
C ASP A 149 -6.25 2.85 5.21
N MET A 150 -6.76 2.95 6.44
CA MET A 150 -6.08 2.44 7.64
C MET A 150 -6.09 0.91 7.67
N TRP A 151 -7.20 0.29 7.25
CA TRP A 151 -7.26 -1.16 7.04
C TRP A 151 -6.22 -1.61 6.00
N SER A 152 -6.18 -0.92 4.86
CA SER A 152 -5.21 -1.19 3.80
C SER A 152 -3.76 -1.03 4.28
N LEU A 153 -3.50 -0.04 5.14
CA LEU A 153 -2.19 0.14 5.78
C LEU A 153 -1.83 -1.03 6.69
N GLY A 154 -2.77 -1.56 7.49
CA GLY A 154 -2.56 -2.76 8.31
C GLY A 154 -2.19 -3.98 7.45
N CYS A 155 -2.83 -4.14 6.30
CA CYS A 155 -2.46 -5.18 5.33
C CYS A 155 -1.04 -4.99 4.78
N CYS A 156 -0.62 -3.75 4.49
CA CYS A 156 0.75 -3.44 4.07
C CYS A 156 1.76 -3.70 5.19
N LEU A 157 1.43 -3.37 6.44
CA LEU A 157 2.29 -3.63 7.60
C LEU A 157 2.50 -5.12 7.81
N HIS A 158 1.42 -5.91 7.77
CA HIS A 158 1.52 -7.36 7.80
C HIS A 158 2.44 -7.89 6.68
N GLU A 159 2.32 -7.37 5.46
CA GLU A 159 3.18 -7.81 4.36
C GLU A 159 4.66 -7.42 4.57
N MET A 160 4.95 -6.25 5.16
CA MET A 160 6.31 -5.86 5.53
C MET A 160 6.92 -6.78 6.60
N LEU A 161 6.10 -7.25 7.55
CA LEU A 161 6.52 -8.12 8.65
C LEU A 161 6.71 -9.57 8.22
N THR A 162 5.87 -10.07 7.31
CA THR A 162 5.79 -11.50 6.98
C THR A 162 6.30 -11.84 5.58
N LEU A 163 6.60 -10.82 4.76
CA LEU A 163 6.87 -10.94 3.33
C LEU A 163 5.73 -11.61 2.52
N LYS A 164 4.53 -11.69 3.12
CA LYS A 164 3.35 -12.36 2.56
C LYS A 164 2.13 -11.46 2.71
N GLN A 165 1.33 -11.38 1.64
CA GLN A 165 0.04 -10.68 1.71
C GLN A 165 -0.83 -11.27 2.82
N CYS A 166 -1.46 -10.39 3.62
CA CYS A 166 -2.35 -10.75 4.72
C CYS A 166 -3.54 -11.60 4.26
N PHE A 167 -4.20 -11.18 3.18
CA PHE A 167 -5.32 -11.92 2.59
C PHE A 167 -5.05 -12.25 1.13
N LYS A 168 -5.38 -13.48 0.72
CA LYS A 168 -5.24 -13.95 -0.66
C LYS A 168 -6.48 -14.69 -1.15
N GLY A 169 -6.86 -14.41 -2.39
CA GLY A 169 -7.92 -15.11 -3.12
C GLY A 169 -9.00 -14.16 -3.65
N PRO A 170 -10.09 -14.71 -4.20
CA PRO A 170 -11.20 -13.89 -4.69
C PRO A 170 -11.90 -13.14 -3.53
N PRO A 171 -12.59 -12.01 -3.81
CA PRO A 171 -13.22 -11.16 -2.80
C PRO A 171 -14.06 -11.91 -1.76
N LEU A 172 -14.89 -12.86 -2.19
CA LEU A 172 -15.73 -13.66 -1.28
C LEU A 172 -14.90 -14.56 -0.33
N LYS A 173 -13.76 -15.07 -0.78
CA LYS A 173 -12.85 -15.88 0.06
C LYS A 173 -12.13 -14.99 1.08
N ILE A 174 -11.73 -13.79 0.68
CA ILE A 174 -11.11 -12.80 1.57
C ILE A 174 -12.13 -12.36 2.64
N LEU A 175 -13.34 -12.00 2.23
CA LEU A 175 -14.39 -11.59 3.16
C LEU A 175 -14.69 -12.67 4.21
N LYS A 176 -14.72 -13.95 3.82
CA LYS A 176 -14.88 -15.07 4.76
C LYS A 176 -13.70 -15.22 5.73
N GLN A 177 -12.47 -14.91 5.31
CA GLN A 177 -11.31 -14.93 6.22
C GLN A 177 -11.42 -13.79 7.25
N ILE A 178 -11.73 -12.59 6.77
CA ILE A 178 -11.93 -11.41 7.64
C ILE A 178 -13.06 -11.64 8.64
N GLN A 179 -14.20 -12.18 8.22
CA GLN A 179 -15.35 -12.45 9.10
C GLN A 179 -15.05 -13.50 10.17
N LYS A 180 -14.11 -14.41 9.93
CA LYS A 180 -13.67 -15.38 10.94
C LYS A 180 -12.70 -14.78 11.96
N GLY A 181 -12.25 -13.53 11.75
CA GLY A 181 -11.24 -12.88 12.59
C GLY A 181 -9.86 -13.54 12.49
N ILE A 182 -9.61 -14.33 11.44
CA ILE A 182 -8.33 -15.03 11.27
C ILE A 182 -7.41 -14.08 10.51
N ILE A 183 -6.59 -13.33 11.26
CA ILE A 183 -5.41 -12.66 10.74
C ILE A 183 -4.30 -13.72 10.72
N PRO A 184 -3.55 -13.89 9.60
CA PRO A 184 -2.42 -14.81 9.60
C PRO A 184 -1.42 -14.45 10.71
N PRO A 185 -0.80 -15.45 11.35
CA PRO A 185 0.11 -15.19 12.45
C PRO A 185 1.34 -14.41 11.98
N LEU A 186 1.79 -13.49 12.84
CA LEU A 186 3.07 -12.82 12.69
C LEU A 186 4.20 -13.73 13.21
N PRO A 187 5.47 -13.52 12.76
CA PRO A 187 6.63 -14.16 13.35
C PRO A 187 6.76 -13.86 14.85
N ASP A 188 7.23 -14.84 15.63
CA ASP A 188 7.31 -14.76 17.11
C ASP A 188 8.27 -13.66 17.62
N ASP A 189 9.17 -13.19 16.76
CA ASP A 189 10.19 -12.19 17.05
C ASP A 189 9.78 -10.76 16.65
N VAL A 190 8.54 -10.55 16.21
CA VAL A 190 8.01 -9.22 15.90
C VAL A 190 7.92 -8.38 17.18
N ASP A 191 8.37 -7.12 17.09
CA ASP A 191 8.23 -6.15 18.18
C ASP A 191 6.75 -6.03 18.60
N SER A 192 6.50 -6.08 19.91
CA SER A 192 5.15 -6.06 20.48
C SER A 192 4.34 -4.82 20.08
N SER A 193 5.00 -3.69 19.79
CA SER A 193 4.35 -2.48 19.31
C SER A 193 3.85 -2.64 17.87
N LEU A 194 4.59 -3.35 17.01
CA LEU A 194 4.18 -3.64 15.63
C LEU A 194 3.10 -4.73 15.59
N ASP A 195 3.19 -5.73 16.46
CA ASP A 195 2.13 -6.73 16.64
C ASP A 195 0.81 -6.07 17.05
N MET A 196 0.86 -5.16 18.03
CA MET A 196 -0.32 -4.41 18.47
C MET A 196 -0.97 -3.60 17.34
N MET A 197 -0.17 -3.03 16.42
CA MET A 197 -0.69 -2.26 15.28
C MET A 197 -1.36 -3.12 14.20
N CYS A 198 -1.09 -4.43 14.16
CA CYS A 198 -1.74 -5.37 13.24
C CYS A 198 -3.03 -5.97 13.81
N HIS A 199 -3.11 -6.11 15.13
CA HIS A 199 -4.16 -6.89 15.81
C HIS A 199 -5.14 -6.06 16.67
N ARG A 200 -4.94 -4.74 16.82
CA ARG A 200 -5.84 -3.85 17.58
C ARG A 200 -6.20 -2.60 16.80
#